data_AF-A0A2T0BN38-F1
#
_entry.id   AF-A0A2T0BN38-F1
#
_cell.length_a   1.000
_cell.length_b   1.000
_cell.length_c   1.000
_cell.angle_alpha   90.00
_cell.angle_beta   90.00
_cell.angle_gamma   90.00
#
_symmetry.space_group_name_H-M   'P 1'
#
loop_
_entity.id
_entity.type
_entity.pdbx_description
1 polymer ?
#
loop_
_entity_poly.entity_id
_entity_poly.type
_entity_poly.pdbx_seq_one_letter_code
_entity_poly.pdbx_strand_id
1 'polypeptide(L)'
;MKSKIQSYGYEIQIQVFSVPILTENDTEKLGISQNLIAVKKGKSSYNKGTIVICAHYDSTKDSIGANDNASGVSVVMETARLLKDVSSDYELRFIFFGSEEAGNIGSHNYIDGLSPDDKKNIKAVLNIDSIAQEGASKPYIFTMNGKKNFAIMLLKNIPKNMNVKKAGREISDYAVFYEAGIPSLCIGQAYDKNLKINGPRDTISAISGSKLKLIADIIINSLDS
;
A
#
# COMPACT_ATOMS: atom_id res chain seq x y z
N MET A 1 -12.71 5.04 8.11
CA MET A 1 -12.18 4.66 6.78
C MET A 1 -13.25 4.05 5.87
N LYS A 2 -13.79 2.86 6.18
CA LYS A 2 -14.82 2.14 5.39
C LYS A 2 -15.93 3.04 4.83
N SER A 3 -16.69 3.73 5.70
CA SER A 3 -17.81 4.56 5.25
C SER A 3 -17.39 5.67 4.29
N LYS A 4 -16.17 6.21 4.45
CA LYS A 4 -15.65 7.27 3.59
C LYS A 4 -15.31 6.75 2.20
N ILE A 5 -14.57 5.66 2.09
CA ILE A 5 -14.24 5.10 0.76
C ILE A 5 -15.49 4.53 0.07
N GLN A 6 -16.43 3.96 0.82
CA GLN A 6 -17.72 3.54 0.29
C GLN A 6 -18.53 4.71 -0.28
N SER A 7 -18.45 5.90 0.33
CA SER A 7 -19.11 7.11 -0.18
C SER A 7 -18.61 7.57 -1.55
N TYR A 8 -17.49 7.02 -2.05
CA TYR A 8 -16.99 7.27 -3.40
C TYR A 8 -17.65 6.36 -4.46
N GLY A 9 -18.52 5.44 -4.06
CA GLY A 9 -19.26 4.54 -4.95
C GLY A 9 -18.58 3.19 -5.21
N TYR A 10 -17.55 2.84 -4.43
CA TYR A 10 -16.85 1.57 -4.57
C TYR A 10 -17.60 0.39 -3.96
N GLU A 11 -17.45 -0.78 -4.58
CA GLU A 11 -17.84 -2.04 -3.96
C GLU A 11 -16.84 -2.37 -2.84
N ILE A 12 -17.34 -2.62 -1.63
CA ILE A 12 -16.50 -2.86 -0.45
C ILE A 12 -16.55 -4.31 -0.04
N GLN A 13 -15.36 -4.90 0.15
CA GLN A 13 -15.17 -6.23 0.69
C GLN A 13 -14.30 -6.13 1.96
N ILE A 14 -14.66 -6.89 2.98
CA ILE A 14 -13.91 -7.01 4.23
C ILE A 14 -13.44 -8.46 4.35
N GLN A 15 -12.14 -8.67 4.47
CA GLN A 15 -11.57 -9.98 4.75
C GLN A 15 -11.13 -10.01 6.21
N VAL A 16 -11.79 -10.80 7.04
CA VAL A 16 -11.46 -10.94 8.47
C VAL A 16 -10.58 -12.17 8.68
N PHE A 17 -9.56 -12.05 9.52
CA PHE A 17 -8.63 -13.15 9.84
C PHE A 17 -8.11 -13.05 11.28
N SER A 18 -7.61 -14.17 11.78
CA SER A 18 -7.00 -14.27 13.11
C SER A 18 -5.53 -13.87 13.07
N VAL A 19 -5.05 -13.24 14.14
CA VAL A 19 -3.66 -12.78 14.27
C VAL A 19 -3.07 -13.27 15.58
N PRO A 20 -1.87 -13.88 15.59
CA PRO A 20 -1.19 -14.23 16.83
C PRO A 20 -0.84 -12.97 17.64
N ILE A 21 -1.21 -12.96 18.92
CA ILE A 21 -0.81 -11.94 19.89
C ILE A 21 0.10 -12.61 20.90
N LEU A 22 1.36 -12.15 20.95
CA LEU A 22 2.28 -12.48 22.03
C LEU A 22 1.83 -11.76 23.29
N THR A 23 1.55 -12.52 24.34
CA THR A 23 1.24 -11.98 25.67
C THR A 23 2.51 -11.94 26.52
N GLU A 24 2.52 -11.15 27.59
CA GLU A 24 3.66 -11.03 28.52
C GLU A 24 4.09 -12.37 29.16
N ASN A 25 3.24 -13.41 29.09
CA ASN A 25 3.49 -14.74 29.64
C ASN A 25 3.77 -15.81 28.55
N ASP A 26 4.13 -15.40 27.32
CA ASP A 26 4.34 -16.30 26.16
C ASP A 26 3.13 -17.21 25.83
N THR A 27 1.94 -16.89 26.34
CA THR A 27 0.71 -17.56 25.90
C THR A 27 0.24 -16.95 24.59
N GLU A 28 0.12 -17.78 23.54
CA GLU A 28 -0.40 -17.35 22.25
C GLU A 28 -1.92 -17.13 22.38
N LYS A 29 -2.36 -15.87 22.23
CA LYS A 29 -3.78 -15.54 22.08
C LYS A 29 -4.04 -15.12 20.64
N LEU A 30 -5.23 -15.43 20.13
CA LEU A 30 -5.64 -14.98 18.82
C LEU A 30 -6.41 -13.66 18.94
N GLY A 31 -5.86 -12.62 18.32
CA GLY A 31 -6.58 -11.39 17.98
C GLY A 31 -7.35 -11.53 16.67
N ILE A 32 -8.11 -10.50 16.34
CA ILE A 32 -8.84 -10.39 15.07
C ILE A 32 -8.33 -9.14 14.36
N SER A 33 -8.00 -9.29 13.07
CA SER A 33 -7.67 -8.20 12.17
C SER A 33 -8.47 -8.34 10.86
N GLN A 34 -8.35 -7.37 9.98
CA GLN A 34 -9.09 -7.36 8.73
C GLN A 34 -8.35 -6.60 7.62
N ASN A 35 -8.63 -6.96 6.37
CA ASN A 35 -8.31 -6.14 5.21
C ASN A 35 -9.58 -5.44 4.74
N LEU A 36 -9.44 -4.17 4.34
CA LEU A 36 -10.50 -3.41 3.67
C LEU A 36 -10.16 -3.29 2.18
N ILE A 37 -11.01 -3.84 1.32
CA ILE A 37 -10.81 -3.86 -0.13
C ILE A 37 -11.93 -3.05 -0.78
N ALA A 38 -11.57 -2.00 -1.51
CA ALA A 38 -12.51 -1.22 -2.32
C ALA A 38 -12.23 -1.47 -3.81
N VAL A 39 -13.25 -1.93 -4.54
CA VAL A 39 -13.12 -2.36 -5.93
C VAL A 39 -13.78 -1.35 -6.86
N LYS A 40 -13.01 -0.88 -7.84
CA LYS A 40 -13.49 -0.16 -9.03
C LYS A 40 -13.40 -1.08 -10.23
N LYS A 41 -14.56 -1.45 -10.80
CA LYS A 41 -14.60 -2.26 -12.01
C LYS A 41 -13.97 -1.49 -13.19
N GLY A 42 -13.18 -2.18 -14.00
CA GLY A 42 -12.72 -1.67 -15.28
C GLY A 42 -13.86 -1.58 -16.30
N LYS A 43 -13.60 -0.94 -17.45
CA LYS A 43 -14.53 -0.93 -18.59
C LYS A 43 -14.86 -2.37 -19.02
N SER A 44 -16.15 -2.68 -19.17
CA SER A 44 -16.64 -4.04 -19.44
C SER A 44 -16.13 -4.65 -20.75
N SER A 45 -15.77 -3.83 -21.73
CA SER A 45 -15.29 -4.30 -23.04
C SER A 45 -13.78 -4.57 -23.10
N TYR A 46 -13.01 -4.13 -22.11
CA TYR A 46 -11.55 -4.24 -22.08
C TYR A 46 -11.05 -4.33 -20.63
N ASN A 47 -11.19 -5.48 -19.97
CA ASN A 47 -10.52 -5.69 -18.68
C ASN A 47 -9.09 -6.20 -18.92
N LYS A 48 -8.10 -5.31 -18.83
CA LYS A 48 -6.67 -5.64 -18.94
C LYS A 48 -6.12 -6.39 -17.72
N GLY A 49 -6.95 -6.63 -16.71
CA GLY A 49 -6.62 -7.25 -15.43
C GLY A 49 -6.75 -6.26 -14.27
N THR A 50 -6.21 -6.64 -13.12
CA THR A 50 -6.33 -5.86 -11.88
C THR A 50 -5.03 -5.13 -11.55
N ILE A 51 -5.13 -3.85 -11.19
CA ILE A 51 -4.06 -3.09 -10.50
C ILE A 51 -4.45 -2.93 -9.03
N VAL A 52 -3.56 -3.35 -8.14
CA VAL A 52 -3.72 -3.14 -6.69
C VAL A 52 -2.96 -1.88 -6.29
N ILE A 53 -3.61 -1.02 -5.50
CA ILE A 53 -3.02 0.17 -4.89
C ILE A 53 -3.26 0.03 -3.40
N CYS A 54 -2.20 -0.07 -2.60
CA CYS A 54 -2.33 -0.49 -1.22
C CYS A 54 -1.42 0.24 -0.24
N ALA A 55 -1.84 0.19 1.02
CA ALA A 55 -1.09 0.62 2.20
C ALA A 55 -1.61 -0.20 3.39
N HIS A 56 -0.79 -0.44 4.41
CA HIS A 56 -1.32 -0.97 5.67
C HIS A 56 -1.90 0.16 6.53
N TYR A 57 -2.86 -0.18 7.39
CA TYR A 57 -3.54 0.79 8.24
C TYR A 57 -3.40 0.54 9.74
N ASP A 58 -2.73 -0.55 10.14
CA ASP A 58 -2.28 -0.75 11.51
C ASP A 58 -1.03 0.09 11.81
N SER A 59 -0.73 0.21 13.10
CA SER A 59 0.48 0.85 13.62
C SER A 59 1.06 0.02 14.75
N THR A 60 2.33 0.25 15.09
CA THR A 60 2.91 -0.31 16.32
C THR A 60 2.28 0.29 17.58
N LYS A 61 2.41 -0.43 18.71
CA LYS A 61 1.85 -0.06 20.02
C LYS A 61 2.27 1.34 20.50
N ASP A 62 3.50 1.75 20.19
CA ASP A 62 4.12 2.99 20.69
C ASP A 62 4.09 4.14 19.67
N SER A 63 3.37 3.96 18.56
CA SER A 63 3.25 4.93 17.47
C SER A 63 1.78 5.24 17.17
N ILE A 64 1.49 6.51 16.89
CA ILE A 64 0.19 6.87 16.29
C ILE A 64 0.16 6.62 14.77
N GLY A 65 1.31 6.27 14.19
CA GLY A 65 1.45 5.83 12.81
C GLY A 65 1.21 6.91 11.76
N ALA A 66 1.63 8.16 12.02
CA ALA A 66 1.32 9.28 11.12
C ALA A 66 2.02 9.13 9.75
N ASN A 67 3.29 8.79 9.76
CA ASN A 67 4.08 8.45 8.59
C ASN A 67 3.93 6.97 8.28
N ASP A 68 3.97 6.12 9.31
CA ASP A 68 3.93 4.66 9.22
C ASP A 68 2.63 4.09 9.84
N ASN A 69 1.51 4.03 9.12
CA ASN A 69 1.39 4.34 7.69
C ASN A 69 0.13 5.12 7.29
N ALA A 70 -0.32 6.03 8.16
CA ALA A 70 -1.39 6.95 7.82
C ALA A 70 -1.05 7.83 6.59
N SER A 71 0.24 8.05 6.31
CA SER A 71 0.69 8.75 5.10
C SER A 71 0.34 7.99 3.82
N GLY A 72 0.62 6.68 3.76
CA GLY A 72 0.23 5.81 2.66
C GLY A 72 -1.27 5.66 2.54
N VAL A 73 -1.96 5.38 3.66
CA VAL A 73 -3.43 5.32 3.71
C VAL A 73 -4.07 6.58 3.14
N SER A 74 -3.55 7.76 3.49
CA SER A 74 -4.06 9.04 3.00
C SER A 74 -3.92 9.18 1.49
N VAL A 75 -2.77 8.79 0.92
CA VAL A 75 -2.55 8.80 -0.53
C VAL A 75 -3.46 7.80 -1.24
N VAL A 76 -3.62 6.59 -0.73
CA VAL A 76 -4.51 5.58 -1.33
C VAL A 76 -5.97 6.05 -1.29
N MET A 77 -6.43 6.61 -0.16
CA MET A 77 -7.77 7.17 -0.03
C MET A 77 -8.03 8.34 -0.98
N GLU A 78 -7.05 9.25 -1.13
CA GLU A 78 -7.18 10.40 -2.00
C GLU A 78 -7.14 10.02 -3.50
N THR A 79 -6.28 9.06 -3.85
CA THR A 79 -6.26 8.46 -5.18
C THR A 79 -7.61 7.82 -5.51
N ALA A 80 -8.19 7.06 -4.58
CA ALA A 80 -9.53 6.51 -4.74
C ALA A 80 -10.58 7.62 -4.92
N ARG A 81 -10.51 8.71 -4.14
CA ARG A 81 -11.45 9.83 -4.32
C ARG A 81 -11.36 10.45 -5.72
N LEU A 82 -10.15 10.61 -6.24
CA LEU A 82 -9.89 11.29 -7.52
C LEU A 82 -10.16 10.39 -8.74
N LEU A 83 -9.97 9.08 -8.61
CA LEU A 83 -10.23 8.11 -9.69
C LEU A 83 -11.69 7.61 -9.73
N LYS A 84 -12.58 8.08 -8.84
CA LYS A 84 -13.95 7.56 -8.78
C LYS A 84 -14.71 7.71 -10.11
N ASP A 85 -14.56 8.86 -10.78
CA ASP A 85 -15.24 9.18 -12.06
C ASP A 85 -14.33 9.00 -13.28
N VAL A 86 -13.05 8.70 -13.06
CA VAL A 86 -12.09 8.41 -14.12
C VAL A 86 -12.34 7.00 -14.65
N SER A 87 -12.38 6.85 -15.96
CA SER A 87 -12.53 5.52 -16.55
C SER A 87 -11.19 4.80 -16.61
N SER A 88 -11.18 3.49 -16.37
CA SER A 88 -9.97 2.67 -16.50
C SER A 88 -10.23 1.41 -17.30
N ASP A 89 -9.22 0.98 -18.07
CA ASP A 89 -9.17 -0.33 -18.72
C ASP A 89 -8.76 -1.44 -17.74
N TYR A 90 -8.35 -1.08 -16.52
CA TYR A 90 -8.05 -2.02 -15.45
C TYR A 90 -9.14 -2.00 -14.40
N GLU A 91 -9.37 -3.15 -13.77
CA GLU A 91 -9.97 -3.14 -12.45
C GLU A 91 -8.96 -2.53 -11.46
N LEU A 92 -9.41 -1.58 -10.63
CA LEU A 92 -8.58 -1.02 -9.57
C LEU A 92 -9.07 -1.57 -8.22
N ARG A 93 -8.15 -2.10 -7.43
CA ARG A 93 -8.41 -2.47 -6.04
C ARG A 93 -7.60 -1.57 -5.12
N PHE A 94 -8.28 -0.79 -4.31
CA PHE A 94 -7.68 -0.03 -3.22
C PHE A 94 -7.75 -0.90 -1.96
N ILE A 95 -6.60 -1.38 -1.48
CA ILE A 95 -6.54 -2.33 -0.37
C ILE A 95 -5.84 -1.70 0.82
N PHE A 96 -6.49 -1.74 1.98
CA PHE A 96 -5.90 -1.36 3.25
C PHE A 96 -5.64 -2.62 4.06
N PHE A 97 -4.37 -3.01 4.19
CA PHE A 97 -3.96 -4.22 4.89
C PHE A 97 -3.93 -4.00 6.40
N GLY A 98 -4.41 -4.99 7.14
CA GLY A 98 -4.27 -5.02 8.60
C GLY A 98 -3.12 -5.93 9.02
N SER A 99 -2.51 -5.61 10.16
CA SER A 99 -1.46 -6.43 10.78
C SER A 99 -0.23 -6.63 9.89
N GLU A 100 0.21 -5.56 9.22
CA GLU A 100 1.47 -5.51 8.52
C GLU A 100 2.64 -5.55 9.51
N GLU A 101 2.53 -4.80 10.60
CA GLU A 101 3.58 -4.64 11.62
C GLU A 101 3.85 -5.95 12.39
N ALA A 102 2.94 -6.92 12.26
CA ALA A 102 3.05 -8.27 12.80
C ALA A 102 3.64 -9.27 11.78
N GLY A 103 4.21 -8.80 10.66
CA GLY A 103 4.80 -9.62 9.61
C GLY A 103 3.88 -9.83 8.41
N ASN A 104 3.31 -8.74 7.86
CA ASN A 104 2.55 -8.75 6.61
C ASN A 104 1.33 -9.70 6.62
N ILE A 105 0.73 -9.95 7.79
CA ILE A 105 -0.27 -11.00 7.95
C ILE A 105 -1.50 -10.73 7.08
N GLY A 106 -1.90 -9.46 6.94
CA GLY A 106 -3.01 -9.07 6.07
C GLY A 106 -2.77 -9.40 4.61
N SER A 107 -1.61 -9.02 4.06
CA SER A 107 -1.29 -9.31 2.66
C SER A 107 -1.06 -10.80 2.39
N HIS A 108 -0.53 -11.56 3.35
CA HIS A 108 -0.49 -13.03 3.31
C HIS A 108 -1.91 -13.62 3.21
N ASN A 109 -2.82 -13.24 4.12
CA ASN A 109 -4.21 -13.71 4.08
C ASN A 109 -4.92 -13.35 2.77
N TYR A 110 -4.64 -12.17 2.21
CA TYR A 110 -5.18 -11.79 0.92
C TYR A 110 -4.68 -12.71 -0.20
N ILE A 111 -3.36 -12.89 -0.32
CA ILE A 111 -2.77 -13.75 -1.36
C ILE A 111 -3.19 -15.21 -1.20
N ASP A 112 -3.24 -15.75 0.02
CA ASP A 112 -3.62 -17.14 0.26
C ASP A 112 -5.10 -17.41 -0.02
N GLY A 113 -5.95 -16.38 0.12
CA GLY A 113 -7.37 -16.45 -0.23
C GLY A 113 -7.67 -16.39 -1.73
N LEU A 114 -6.70 -16.08 -2.59
CA LEU A 114 -6.90 -15.98 -4.04
C LEU A 114 -6.71 -17.32 -4.75
N SER A 115 -7.57 -17.58 -5.74
CA SER A 115 -7.35 -18.67 -6.70
C SER A 115 -6.10 -18.39 -7.57
N PRO A 116 -5.50 -19.42 -8.21
CA PRO A 116 -4.41 -19.22 -9.16
C PRO A 116 -4.77 -18.25 -10.30
N ASP A 117 -6.01 -18.29 -10.79
CA ASP A 117 -6.49 -17.41 -11.85
C ASP A 117 -6.63 -15.96 -11.36
N ASP A 118 -7.12 -15.75 -10.13
CA ASP A 118 -7.18 -14.42 -9.53
C ASP A 118 -5.78 -13.82 -9.32
N LYS A 119 -4.80 -14.63 -8.86
CA LYS A 119 -3.39 -14.19 -8.74
C LYS A 119 -2.84 -13.76 -10.10
N LYS A 120 -3.06 -14.56 -11.15
CA LYS A 120 -2.64 -14.26 -12.53
C LYS A 120 -3.35 -13.03 -13.12
N ASN A 121 -4.55 -12.73 -12.63
CA ASN A 121 -5.31 -11.56 -13.07
C ASN A 121 -4.74 -10.24 -12.50
N ILE A 122 -4.05 -10.28 -11.35
CA ILE A 122 -3.35 -9.11 -10.82
C ILE A 122 -2.10 -8.83 -11.67
N LYS A 123 -2.06 -7.65 -12.30
CA LYS A 123 -0.98 -7.25 -13.22
C LYS A 123 0.10 -6.45 -12.55
N ALA A 124 -0.27 -5.62 -11.58
CA ALA A 124 0.68 -4.85 -10.79
C ALA A 124 0.16 -4.51 -9.41
N VAL A 125 1.10 -4.28 -8.50
CA VAL A 125 0.85 -3.79 -7.14
C VAL A 125 1.67 -2.53 -6.90
N LEU A 126 0.99 -1.46 -6.52
CA LEU A 126 1.57 -0.20 -6.08
C LEU A 126 1.35 -0.09 -4.57
N ASN A 127 2.37 -0.43 -3.78
CA ASN A 127 2.33 -0.27 -2.33
C ASN A 127 2.89 1.09 -1.91
N ILE A 128 2.23 1.77 -0.97
CA ILE A 128 2.62 3.09 -0.49
C ILE A 128 2.87 2.97 1.01
N ASP A 129 4.10 3.22 1.43
CA ASP A 129 4.53 3.00 2.80
C ASP A 129 5.56 4.05 3.24
N SER A 130 5.25 4.77 4.32
CA SER A 130 6.20 5.65 4.99
C SER A 130 6.80 6.71 4.07
N ILE A 131 5.95 7.56 3.50
CA ILE A 131 6.32 8.44 2.37
C ILE A 131 6.54 9.91 2.71
N ALA A 132 6.17 10.37 3.91
CA ALA A 132 5.95 11.78 4.17
C ALA A 132 6.73 12.39 5.34
N GLN A 133 7.55 11.64 6.07
CA GLN A 133 8.32 12.16 7.20
C GLN A 133 9.22 13.34 6.76
N GLU A 134 9.03 14.49 7.40
CA GLU A 134 9.83 15.70 7.25
C GLU A 134 11.26 15.46 7.76
N GLY A 135 12.25 16.06 7.11
CA GLY A 135 13.67 15.81 7.42
C GLY A 135 14.22 14.45 6.96
N ALA A 136 13.37 13.47 6.63
CA ALA A 136 13.82 12.23 5.98
C ALA A 136 14.09 12.43 4.48
N SER A 137 14.66 11.39 3.86
CA SER A 137 14.90 11.33 2.42
C SER A 137 13.66 11.63 1.58
N LYS A 138 13.84 11.99 0.31
CA LYS A 138 12.72 12.00 -0.65
C LYS A 138 12.26 10.55 -0.89
N PRO A 139 10.97 10.32 -1.22
CA PRO A 139 10.53 8.99 -1.59
C PRO A 139 11.32 8.40 -2.75
N TYR A 140 11.54 7.09 -2.70
CA TYR A 140 12.13 6.26 -3.75
C TYR A 140 11.09 5.23 -4.22
N ILE A 141 11.45 4.48 -5.26
CA ILE A 141 10.72 3.29 -5.69
C ILE A 141 11.56 2.08 -5.28
N PHE A 142 10.99 1.15 -4.52
CA PHE A 142 11.64 -0.08 -4.11
C PHE A 142 11.03 -1.28 -4.83
N THR A 143 11.89 -2.21 -5.24
CA THR A 143 11.51 -3.56 -5.65
C THR A 143 12.38 -4.57 -4.93
N MET A 144 11.86 -5.79 -4.69
CA MET A 144 12.57 -6.83 -3.93
C MET A 144 13.96 -7.16 -4.50
N ASN A 145 14.14 -7.04 -5.82
CA ASN A 145 15.39 -7.33 -6.50
C ASN A 145 16.10 -6.09 -7.08
N GLY A 146 15.56 -4.89 -6.88
CA GLY A 146 16.10 -3.63 -7.41
C GLY A 146 15.99 -3.48 -8.93
N LYS A 147 15.25 -4.36 -9.61
CA LYS A 147 15.03 -4.30 -11.06
C LYS A 147 13.67 -3.67 -11.38
N LYS A 148 13.57 -3.10 -12.58
CA LYS A 148 12.30 -2.64 -13.13
C LYS A 148 11.38 -3.82 -13.43
N ASN A 149 10.08 -3.63 -13.24
CA ASN A 149 9.03 -4.59 -13.57
C ASN A 149 7.80 -3.85 -14.12
N PHE A 150 6.73 -4.58 -14.45
CA PHE A 150 5.53 -3.98 -15.03
C PHE A 150 4.87 -2.92 -14.13
N ALA A 151 4.90 -3.08 -12.81
CA ALA A 151 4.36 -2.07 -11.88
C ALA A 151 5.05 -0.71 -12.05
N ILE A 152 6.36 -0.71 -12.26
CA ILE A 152 7.13 0.53 -12.51
C ILE A 152 6.81 1.10 -13.89
N MET A 153 6.56 0.25 -14.89
CA MET A 153 6.22 0.70 -16.25
C MET A 153 4.87 1.42 -16.33
N LEU A 154 3.97 1.18 -15.38
CA LEU A 154 2.71 1.92 -15.27
C LEU A 154 2.94 3.37 -14.81
N LEU A 155 4.01 3.62 -14.03
CA LEU A 155 4.22 4.91 -13.41
C LEU A 155 4.64 5.98 -14.43
N LYS A 156 3.87 7.07 -14.50
CA LYS A 156 4.14 8.27 -15.32
C LYS A 156 4.64 9.41 -14.44
N ASN A 157 5.32 10.38 -15.06
CA ASN A 157 5.79 11.62 -14.42
C ASN A 157 6.69 11.40 -13.18
N ILE A 158 7.42 10.29 -13.12
CA ILE A 158 8.36 10.01 -12.03
C ILE A 158 9.49 11.06 -12.06
N PRO A 159 9.77 11.76 -10.94
CA PRO A 159 10.89 12.69 -10.85
C PRO A 159 12.22 12.02 -11.18
N LYS A 160 13.11 12.70 -11.90
CA LYS A 160 14.43 12.15 -12.32
C LYS A 160 15.29 11.62 -11.17
N ASN A 161 15.08 12.11 -9.95
CA ASN A 161 15.82 11.72 -8.76
C ASN A 161 15.13 10.62 -7.92
N MET A 162 13.94 10.16 -8.32
CA MET A 162 13.22 9.07 -7.68
C MET A 162 13.59 7.74 -8.33
N ASN A 163 14.79 7.26 -8.00
CA ASN A 163 15.37 6.05 -8.59
C ASN A 163 14.76 4.76 -8.02
N VAL A 164 14.81 3.70 -8.83
CA VAL A 164 14.48 2.33 -8.40
C VAL A 164 15.64 1.78 -7.54
N LYS A 165 15.31 1.25 -6.38
CA LYS A 165 16.25 0.67 -5.42
C LYS A 165 15.84 -0.76 -5.07
N LYS A 166 16.84 -1.58 -4.73
CA LYS A 166 16.58 -2.87 -4.08
C LYS A 166 16.07 -2.62 -2.67
N ALA A 167 15.02 -3.33 -2.27
CA ALA A 167 14.49 -3.31 -0.92
C ALA A 167 15.58 -3.67 0.11
N GLY A 168 15.71 -2.84 1.14
CA GLY A 168 16.52 -3.13 2.33
C GLY A 168 15.60 -3.41 3.51
N ARG A 169 15.38 -2.38 4.34
CA ARG A 169 14.41 -2.43 5.44
C ARG A 169 13.00 -2.03 5.00
N GLU A 170 12.86 -1.53 3.78
CA GLU A 170 11.62 -1.10 3.14
C GLU A 170 10.87 -2.29 2.52
N ILE A 171 10.98 -3.47 3.14
CA ILE A 171 10.15 -4.65 2.85
C ILE A 171 8.82 -4.42 3.58
N SER A 172 7.72 -4.61 2.86
CA SER A 172 6.35 -4.31 3.27
C SER A 172 5.41 -5.22 2.46
N ASP A 173 4.11 -4.95 2.43
CA ASP A 173 3.08 -5.82 1.85
C ASP A 173 3.37 -6.28 0.41
N TYR A 174 4.00 -5.43 -0.41
CA TYR A 174 4.38 -5.75 -1.79
C TYR A 174 5.32 -6.95 -1.94
N ALA A 175 6.04 -7.33 -0.89
CA ALA A 175 6.94 -8.48 -0.87
C ALA A 175 6.16 -9.80 -1.02
N VAL A 176 5.02 -9.92 -0.35
CA VAL A 176 4.14 -11.11 -0.44
C VAL A 176 3.64 -11.30 -1.88
N PHE A 177 3.31 -10.21 -2.56
CA PHE A 177 2.93 -10.24 -3.99
C PHE A 177 4.10 -10.64 -4.89
N TYR A 178 5.31 -10.13 -4.61
CA TYR A 178 6.52 -10.49 -5.36
C TYR A 178 6.82 -11.99 -5.24
N GLU A 179 6.70 -12.56 -4.03
CA GLU A 179 6.88 -13.99 -3.77
C GLU A 179 5.83 -14.84 -4.50
N ALA A 180 4.61 -14.34 -4.66
CA ALA A 180 3.56 -14.94 -5.48
C ALA A 180 3.77 -14.77 -7.00
N GLY A 181 4.88 -14.16 -7.44
CA GLY A 181 5.21 -13.94 -8.86
C GLY A 181 4.49 -12.75 -9.50
N ILE A 182 3.86 -11.89 -8.70
CA ILE A 182 3.11 -10.71 -9.18
C ILE A 182 4.06 -9.51 -9.22
N PRO A 183 4.13 -8.76 -10.34
CA PRO A 183 4.91 -7.53 -10.41
C PRO A 183 4.46 -6.52 -9.34
N SER A 184 5.37 -6.13 -8.46
CA SER A 184 5.06 -5.23 -7.35
C SER A 184 6.17 -4.21 -7.10
N LEU A 185 5.80 -3.08 -6.52
CA LEU A 185 6.74 -2.06 -6.03
C LEU A 185 6.24 -1.48 -4.71
N CYS A 186 7.14 -0.85 -3.97
CA CYS A 186 6.81 0.07 -2.89
C CYS A 186 7.30 1.48 -3.22
N ILE A 187 6.46 2.48 -2.98
CA ILE A 187 6.88 3.88 -2.89
C ILE A 187 7.03 4.20 -1.40
N GLY A 188 8.25 4.56 -1.00
CA GLY A 188 8.57 4.82 0.40
C GLY A 188 9.82 5.68 0.58
N GLN A 189 10.05 6.18 1.78
CA GLN A 189 11.31 6.84 2.14
C GLN A 189 12.34 5.80 2.57
N ALA A 190 13.62 6.07 2.32
CA ALA A 190 14.68 5.21 2.85
C ALA A 190 14.69 5.25 4.38
N TYR A 191 14.93 4.10 4.99
CA TYR A 191 14.98 3.98 6.45
C TYR A 191 16.01 4.94 7.06
N ASP A 192 15.57 5.72 8.06
CA ASP A 192 16.43 6.59 8.86
C ASP A 192 16.28 6.28 10.34
N LYS A 193 17.33 5.70 10.92
CA LYS A 193 17.40 5.33 12.34
C LYS A 193 17.22 6.51 13.29
N ASN A 194 17.52 7.74 12.85
CA ASN A 194 17.46 8.92 13.71
C ASN A 194 16.03 9.45 13.89
N LEU A 195 15.12 9.10 12.96
CA LEU A 195 13.76 9.61 12.94
C LEU A 195 12.80 8.79 13.81
N LYS A 196 13.16 7.55 14.16
CA LYS A 196 12.35 6.64 15.00
C LYS A 196 10.90 6.55 14.50
N ILE A 197 10.75 6.12 13.25
CA ILE A 197 9.48 6.12 12.49
C ILE A 197 8.40 5.22 13.15
N ASN A 198 8.77 4.23 13.95
CA ASN A 198 7.83 3.32 14.62
C ASN A 198 7.79 3.61 16.13
N GLY A 199 7.76 4.90 16.50
CA GLY A 199 7.79 5.32 17.90
C GLY A 199 7.13 6.68 18.09
N PRO A 200 7.23 7.29 19.29
CA PRO A 200 6.40 8.43 19.70
C PRO A 200 6.66 9.72 18.92
N ARG A 201 7.65 9.75 18.03
CA ARG A 201 7.94 10.89 17.15
C ARG A 201 7.21 10.83 15.82
N ASP A 202 6.63 9.69 15.48
CA ASP A 202 5.81 9.55 14.29
C ASP A 202 4.45 10.19 14.52
N THR A 203 4.40 11.49 14.28
CA THR A 203 3.25 12.34 14.58
C THR A 203 2.85 13.17 13.37
N ILE A 204 1.61 13.65 13.35
CA ILE A 204 1.08 14.48 12.26
C ILE A 204 1.97 15.71 11.98
N SER A 205 2.58 16.29 13.03
CA SER A 205 3.46 17.46 12.90
C SER A 205 4.73 17.20 12.07
N ALA A 206 5.11 15.93 11.92
CA ALA A 206 6.27 15.52 11.15
C ALA A 206 5.93 15.21 9.68
N ILE A 207 4.70 15.46 9.22
CA ILE A 207 4.25 15.05 7.88
C ILE A 207 4.38 16.17 6.86
N SER A 208 5.09 15.87 5.77
CA SER A 208 5.28 16.74 4.62
C SER A 208 4.13 16.61 3.63
N GLY A 209 3.23 17.60 3.60
CA GLY A 209 2.13 17.64 2.63
C GLY A 209 2.61 17.62 1.16
N SER A 210 3.79 18.19 0.89
CA SER A 210 4.40 18.18 -0.45
C SER A 210 4.76 16.77 -0.94
N LYS A 211 5.20 15.88 -0.03
CA LYS A 211 5.54 14.49 -0.34
C LYS A 211 4.28 13.67 -0.58
N LEU A 212 3.24 13.85 0.25
CA LEU A 212 1.91 13.26 0.03
C LEU A 212 1.39 13.59 -1.38
N LYS A 213 1.40 14.89 -1.72
CA LYS A 213 0.93 15.37 -3.03
C LYS A 213 1.73 14.76 -4.19
N LEU A 214 3.06 14.74 -4.08
CA LEU A 214 3.92 14.17 -5.12
C LEU A 214 3.54 12.72 -5.45
N ILE A 215 3.32 11.89 -4.42
CA ILE A 215 2.99 10.47 -4.65
C ILE A 215 1.58 10.31 -5.22
N ALA A 216 0.59 11.06 -4.71
CA ALA A 216 -0.76 11.07 -5.27
C ALA A 216 -0.76 11.47 -6.76
N ASP A 217 -0.03 12.54 -7.13
CA ASP A 217 0.08 13.00 -8.51
C ASP A 217 0.70 11.93 -9.43
N ILE A 218 1.74 11.21 -8.96
CA ILE A 218 2.35 10.12 -9.73
C ILE A 218 1.31 9.03 -10.00
N ILE A 219 0.60 8.55 -8.97
CA ILE A 219 -0.34 7.44 -9.11
C ILE A 219 -1.52 7.84 -10.01
N ILE A 220 -2.10 9.02 -9.82
CA ILE A 220 -3.27 9.47 -10.58
C ILE A 220 -2.92 9.64 -12.06
N ASN A 221 -1.82 10.33 -12.38
CA ASN A 221 -1.39 10.50 -13.78
C ASN A 221 -1.07 9.16 -14.47
N SER A 222 -0.71 8.14 -13.71
CA SER A 222 -0.41 6.80 -14.21
C SER A 222 -1.66 6.01 -14.59
N LEU A 223 -2.79 6.29 -13.92
CA LEU A 223 -4.03 5.53 -14.04
C LEU A 223 -5.17 6.30 -14.73
N ASP A 224 -5.02 7.62 -14.85
CA ASP A 224 -5.84 8.46 -15.72
C ASP A 224 -5.49 8.14 -17.19
N SER A 225 -6.47 7.56 -17.89
CA SER A 225 -6.32 6.94 -19.22
C SER A 225 -7.23 7.62 -20.23
#